data_AF-A0A378LBV7-F1
#
_entry.id   AF-A0A378LBV7-F1
#
_cell.length_a   1.000
_cell.length_b   1.000
_cell.length_c   1.000
_cell.angle_alpha   90.00
_cell.angle_beta   90.00
_cell.angle_gamma   90.00
#
_symmetry.space_group_name_H-M   'P 1'
#
loop_
_entity.id
_entity.type
_entity.pdbx_description
1 polymer ?
#
loop_
_entity_poly.entity_id
_entity_poly.type
_entity_poly.pdbx_seq_one_letter_code
_entity_poly.pdbx_strand_id
1 'polypeptide(L)'
;MKDKHEKISAQNQKLINGTVGFLSTSIALYALLRKGNYRAAFLLYNKGGGGLNIYKEQANGKLKRCFALDYHPFWDNKTKESSWRLHYHRGENESQMKKHRPYQGGW
;
A
#
# COMPACT_ATOMS: atom_id res chain seq x y z
N MET A 1 -22.11 37.44 27.80
CA MET A 1 -20.85 36.68 27.69
C MET A 1 -20.43 36.70 26.23
N LYS A 2 -19.21 37.15 25.90
CA LYS A 2 -18.70 37.13 24.52
C LYS A 2 -17.99 35.79 24.32
N ASP A 3 -18.53 34.96 23.44
CA ASP A 3 -17.89 33.72 23.02
C ASP A 3 -16.56 34.04 22.37
N LYS A 4 -15.47 33.65 23.04
CA LYS A 4 -14.12 33.72 22.48
C LYS A 4 -13.97 32.53 21.52
N HIS A 5 -14.34 32.72 20.26
CA HIS A 5 -13.88 31.83 19.21
C HIS A 5 -12.36 32.02 19.08
N GLU A 6 -11.60 31.14 19.72
CA GLU A 6 -10.16 31.00 19.49
C GLU A 6 -9.95 30.76 17.98
N LYS A 7 -9.31 31.73 17.31
CA LYS A 7 -8.97 31.58 15.90
C LYS A 7 -7.91 30.50 15.77
N ILE A 8 -8.28 29.38 15.15
CA ILE A 8 -7.35 28.31 14.81
C ILE A 8 -6.25 28.89 13.91
N SER A 9 -4.98 28.69 14.27
CA SER A 9 -3.85 29.14 13.47
C SER A 9 -3.82 28.41 12.12
N ALA A 10 -3.25 29.05 11.08
CA ALA A 10 -3.14 28.43 9.75
C ALA A 10 -2.38 27.08 9.79
N GLN A 11 -1.40 26.95 10.70
CA GLN A 11 -0.63 25.73 10.89
C GLN A 11 -1.48 24.61 11.53
N ASN A 12 -2.30 24.95 12.52
CA ASN A 12 -3.24 24.01 13.13
C ASN A 12 -4.33 23.61 12.13
N GLN A 13 -4.82 24.54 11.31
CA GLN A 13 -5.77 24.24 10.25
C GLN A 13 -5.18 23.27 9.21
N LYS A 14 -3.91 23.45 8.82
CA LYS A 14 -3.20 22.55 7.91
C LYS A 14 -3.06 21.14 8.51
N LEU A 15 -2.69 21.05 9.79
CA LEU A 15 -2.61 19.78 10.51
C LEU A 15 -3.97 19.09 10.56
N ILE A 16 -5.02 19.80 10.98
CA ILE A 16 -6.39 19.30 11.04
C ILE A 16 -6.85 18.79 9.67
N ASN A 17 -6.65 19.58 8.60
CA ASN A 17 -7.01 19.16 7.24
C ASN A 17 -6.25 17.90 6.81
N GLY A 18 -4.96 17.81 7.14
CA GLY A 18 -4.14 16.62 6.89
C GLY A 18 -4.66 15.38 7.63
N THR A 19 -4.97 15.52 8.92
CA THR A 19 -5.54 14.46 9.75
C THR A 19 -6.91 14.01 9.25
N VAL A 20 -7.80 14.96 8.93
CA VAL A 20 -9.13 14.66 8.38
C VAL A 20 -9.02 13.97 7.03
N GLY A 21 -8.13 14.43 6.14
CA GLY A 21 -7.85 13.81 4.85
C GLY A 21 -7.34 12.38 4.98
N PHE A 22 -6.40 12.13 5.89
CA PHE A 22 -5.91 10.79 6.18
C PHE A 22 -7.03 9.89 6.70
N LEU A 23 -7.75 10.30 7.75
CA LEU A 23 -8.80 9.49 8.38
C LEU A 23 -9.95 9.17 7.42
N SER A 24 -10.45 10.16 6.68
CA SER A 24 -11.50 9.98 5.68
C SER A 24 -11.08 9.02 4.57
N THR A 25 -9.84 9.14 4.07
CA THR A 25 -9.29 8.22 3.08
C THR A 25 -9.14 6.80 3.63
N SER A 26 -8.65 6.65 4.86
CA SER A 26 -8.53 5.35 5.51
C SER A 26 -9.89 4.67 5.70
N ILE A 27 -10.91 5.41 6.16
CA ILE A 27 -12.27 4.90 6.34
C ILE A 27 -12.89 4.52 4.98
N ALA A 28 -12.76 5.38 3.97
CA ALA A 28 -13.26 5.09 2.62
C ALA A 28 -12.60 3.83 2.04
N LEU A 29 -11.28 3.70 2.20
CA LEU A 29 -10.53 2.52 1.78
C LEU A 29 -11.01 1.27 2.53
N TYR A 30 -11.18 1.34 3.85
CA TYR A 30 -11.70 0.23 4.65
C TYR A 30 -13.12 -0.18 4.21
N ALA A 31 -14.01 0.79 3.98
CA ALA A 31 -15.38 0.53 3.52
C ALA A 31 -15.40 -0.13 2.14
N LEU A 32 -14.56 0.33 1.21
CA LEU A 32 -14.41 -0.29 -0.12
C LEU A 32 -13.87 -1.72 -0.04
N LEU A 33 -12.92 -1.99 0.86
CA LEU A 33 -12.42 -3.34 1.12
C LEU A 33 -13.48 -4.25 1.77
N ARG A 34 -14.36 -3.69 2.61
CA ARG A 34 -15.40 -4.46 3.31
C ARG A 34 -16.59 -4.79 2.40
N LYS A 35 -17.09 -3.81 1.64
CA LYS A 35 -18.29 -3.93 0.79
C LYS A 35 -17.97 -4.45 -0.61
N GLY A 36 -16.75 -4.20 -1.09
CA GLY A 36 -16.28 -4.71 -2.37
C GLY A 36 -15.77 -6.14 -2.27
N ASN A 37 -15.46 -6.70 -3.43
CA ASN A 37 -14.81 -8.00 -3.55
C ASN A 37 -13.28 -7.87 -3.48
N TYR A 38 -12.76 -6.94 -2.67
CA TYR A 38 -11.32 -6.74 -2.52
C TYR A 38 -10.88 -7.07 -1.09
N ARG A 39 -9.70 -7.67 -0.94
CA ARG A 39 -9.05 -7.95 0.34
C ARG A 39 -7.65 -7.39 0.32
N ALA A 40 -7.19 -6.88 1.45
CA ALA A 40 -5.81 -6.43 1.64
C ALA A 40 -5.14 -7.30 2.72
N ALA A 41 -3.88 -7.66 2.51
CA ALA A 41 -3.08 -8.38 3.49
C ALA A 41 -1.68 -7.78 3.56
N PHE A 42 -1.18 -7.56 4.78
CA PHE A 42 0.23 -7.29 5.03
C PHE A 42 0.94 -8.60 5.35
N LEU A 43 1.98 -8.91 4.58
CA LEU A 43 2.77 -10.13 4.73
C LEU A 43 4.19 -9.77 5.16
N LEU A 44 4.75 -10.55 6.09
CA LEU A 44 6.16 -10.49 6.46
C LEU A 44 6.89 -11.65 5.79
N TYR A 45 8.10 -11.41 5.30
CA TYR A 45 8.88 -12.41 4.55
C TYR A 45 9.98 -13.01 5.41
N ASN A 46 10.17 -14.34 5.31
CA ASN A 46 11.15 -15.08 6.12
C ASN A 46 12.59 -14.58 5.95
N LYS A 47 12.93 -14.02 4.79
CA LYS A 47 14.26 -13.46 4.48
C LYS A 47 14.38 -11.98 4.85
N GLY A 48 13.44 -11.46 5.64
CA GLY A 48 13.34 -10.04 5.99
C GLY A 48 12.46 -9.25 5.03
N GLY A 49 11.85 -8.20 5.56
CA GLY A 49 10.96 -7.31 4.84
C GLY A 49 9.51 -7.77 4.84
N GLY A 50 8.74 -7.20 3.93
CA GLY A 50 7.32 -7.47 3.84
C GLY A 50 6.66 -6.71 2.72
N GLY A 51 5.34 -6.87 2.61
CA GLY A 51 4.58 -6.20 1.57
C GLY A 51 3.09 -6.20 1.78
N LEU A 52 2.46 -5.22 1.14
CA LEU A 52 1.01 -5.09 1.03
C LEU A 52 0.54 -5.81 -0.22
N ASN A 53 -0.38 -6.75 -0.05
CA ASN A 53 -0.99 -7.50 -1.14
C ASN A 53 -2.48 -7.13 -1.22
N ILE A 54 -2.96 -6.90 -2.45
CA ILE A 54 -4.38 -6.66 -2.74
C ILE A 54 -4.89 -7.81 -3.59
N TYR A 55 -6.00 -8.38 -3.15
CA TYR A 55 -6.69 -9.50 -3.78
C TYR A 55 -8.07 -9.07 -4.21
N LYS A 56 -8.54 -9.62 -5.33
CA LYS A 56 -9.91 -9.56 -5.79
C LYS A 56 -10.55 -10.93 -5.65
N GLU A 57 -11.64 -11.01 -4.92
CA GLU A 57 -12.50 -12.17 -4.81
C GLU A 57 -13.23 -12.38 -6.14
N GLN A 58 -13.07 -13.58 -6.70
CA GLN A 58 -13.67 -14.02 -7.94
C GLN A 58 -15.06 -14.61 -7.70
N ALA A 59 -15.86 -14.80 -8.76
CA ALA A 59 -17.20 -15.36 -8.66
C ALA A 59 -17.24 -16.78 -8.03
N ASN A 60 -16.13 -17.52 -8.08
CA ASN A 60 -15.97 -18.83 -7.45
C ASN A 60 -15.49 -18.76 -5.99
N GLY A 61 -15.48 -17.57 -5.37
CA GLY A 61 -15.01 -17.35 -4.00
C GLY A 61 -13.49 -17.35 -3.81
N LYS A 62 -12.69 -17.60 -4.86
CA LYS A 62 -11.22 -17.57 -4.76
C LYS A 62 -10.68 -16.15 -4.78
N LEU A 63 -9.63 -15.92 -4.00
CA LEU A 63 -8.90 -14.66 -3.99
C LEU A 63 -7.81 -14.66 -5.06
N LYS A 64 -7.88 -13.71 -6.00
CA LYS A 64 -6.86 -13.49 -7.02
C LYS A 64 -6.06 -12.24 -6.67
N ARG A 65 -4.76 -12.39 -6.43
CA ARG A 65 -3.88 -11.23 -6.21
C ARG A 65 -3.82 -10.38 -7.47
N CYS A 66 -4.11 -9.09 -7.36
CA CYS A 66 -4.10 -8.15 -8.49
C CYS A 66 -3.04 -7.04 -8.35
N PHE A 67 -2.58 -6.79 -7.12
CA PHE A 67 -1.51 -5.86 -6.85
C PHE A 67 -0.70 -6.31 -5.63
N ALA A 68 0.59 -6.00 -5.61
CA ALA A 68 1.41 -6.04 -4.41
C ALA A 68 2.43 -4.90 -4.40
N LEU A 69 2.77 -4.41 -3.22
CA LEU A 69 3.87 -3.49 -2.98
C LEU A 69 4.79 -4.12 -1.94
N ASP A 70 6.02 -4.38 -2.32
CA ASP A 70 6.95 -5.22 -1.58
C ASP A 70 8.27 -4.46 -1.33
N TYR A 71 8.78 -4.60 -0.11
CA TYR A 71 10.08 -4.11 0.29
C TYR A 71 10.85 -5.23 0.98
N HIS A 72 11.85 -5.77 0.27
CA HIS A 72 12.65 -6.89 0.76
C HIS A 72 14.03 -6.90 0.08
N PRO A 73 15.01 -7.61 0.65
CA PRO A 73 16.31 -7.77 0.02
C PRO A 73 16.22 -8.49 -1.33
N PHE A 74 17.00 -8.00 -2.31
CA PHE A 74 17.32 -8.67 -3.56
C PHE A 74 18.81 -8.96 -3.60
N TRP A 75 19.16 -10.10 -4.18
CA TRP A 75 20.55 -10.41 -4.50
C TRP A 75 20.93 -9.74 -5.82
N ASP A 76 21.93 -8.87 -5.79
CA ASP A 76 22.48 -8.26 -7.00
C ASP A 76 23.63 -9.12 -7.54
N ASN A 77 23.43 -9.68 -8.73
CA ASN A 77 24.42 -10.56 -9.36
C ASN A 77 25.68 -9.82 -9.84
N LYS A 78 25.61 -8.50 -10.06
CA LYS A 78 26.72 -7.66 -10.52
C LYS A 78 27.63 -7.27 -9.36
N THR A 79 27.06 -6.76 -8.26
CA THR A 79 27.83 -6.34 -7.09
C THR A 79 28.09 -7.46 -6.09
N LYS A 80 27.41 -8.61 -6.22
CA LYS A 80 27.47 -9.74 -5.28
C LYS A 80 27.05 -9.36 -3.86
N GLU A 81 26.11 -8.43 -3.75
CA GLU A 81 25.60 -7.92 -2.48
C GLU A 81 24.08 -7.96 -2.43
N SER A 82 23.54 -7.99 -1.21
CA SER A 82 22.11 -7.84 -1.00
C SER A 82 21.75 -6.37 -0.88
N SER A 83 20.77 -5.93 -1.66
CA SER A 83 20.22 -4.58 -1.59
C SER A 83 18.73 -4.63 -1.28
N TRP A 84 18.30 -3.83 -0.33
CA TRP A 84 16.88 -3.66 -0.02
C TRP A 84 16.21 -2.85 -1.09
N ARG A 85 15.12 -3.36 -1.66
CA ARG A 85 14.51 -2.69 -2.79
C ARG A 85 12.99 -2.68 -2.74
N LEU A 86 12.42 -1.51 -3.00
CA LEU A 86 10.99 -1.29 -3.11
C LEU A 86 10.54 -1.54 -4.55
N HIS A 87 9.57 -2.41 -4.72
CA HIS A 87 9.02 -2.76 -6.02
C HIS A 87 7.56 -3.13 -5.89
N TYR A 88 6.86 -3.18 -7.01
CA TYR A 88 5.46 -3.56 -7.05
C TYR A 88 5.19 -4.66 -8.07
N HIS A 89 4.06 -5.34 -7.88
CA HIS A 89 3.54 -6.34 -8.79
C HIS A 89 2.15 -5.93 -9.22
N ARG A 90 1.84 -6.07 -10.51
CA ARG A 90 0.50 -5.89 -11.06
C ARG A 90 0.28 -6.80 -12.25
N GLY A 91 -0.96 -7.19 -12.50
CA GLY A 91 -1.28 -8.01 -13.66
C GLY A 91 -2.60 -8.73 -13.57
N GLU A 92 -3.03 -9.21 -14.72
CA GLU A 92 -4.26 -9.97 -14.92
C GLU A 92 -4.04 -11.47 -14.76
N ASN A 93 -2.80 -11.95 -14.73
CA ASN A 93 -2.50 -13.38 -14.57
C ASN A 93 -1.26 -13.59 -13.68
N GLU A 94 -1.03 -14.83 -13.27
CA GLU A 94 0.06 -15.20 -12.37
C GLU A 94 1.43 -14.82 -12.93
N SER A 95 1.65 -14.98 -14.24
CA SER A 95 2.91 -14.62 -14.90
C SER A 95 3.20 -13.12 -14.77
N GLN A 96 2.20 -12.26 -15.02
CA GLN A 96 2.34 -10.81 -14.86
C GLN A 96 2.50 -10.41 -13.39
N MET A 97 1.84 -11.12 -12.47
CA MET A 97 1.93 -10.92 -11.03
C MET A 97 3.24 -11.41 -10.40
N LYS A 98 4.10 -12.12 -11.15
CA LYS A 98 5.47 -12.50 -10.74
C LYS A 98 6.53 -11.47 -11.18
N LYS A 99 6.17 -10.54 -12.06
CA LYS A 99 7.12 -9.53 -12.58
C LYS A 99 7.35 -8.43 -11.54
N HIS A 100 8.55 -8.38 -11.01
CA HIS A 100 9.05 -7.27 -10.18
C HIS A 100 9.13 -6.00 -11.01
N ARG A 101 8.47 -4.92 -10.56
CA ARG A 101 8.51 -3.63 -11.24
C ARG A 101 9.16 -2.58 -10.33
N PRO A 102 10.26 -1.94 -10.78
CA PRO A 102 10.93 -0.87 -10.05
C PRO A 102 9.94 0.24 -9.67
N TYR A 103 10.03 0.76 -8.45
CA TYR A 103 9.34 2.02 -8.13
C TYR A 103 10.06 3.24 -8.75
N GLN A 104 11.40 3.25 -8.75
CA GLN A 104 12.23 4.38 -9.21
C GLN A 104 12.91 4.15 -10.59
N GLY A 105 12.47 3.15 -11.35
CA GLY A 105 13.11 2.74 -12.62
C GLY A 105 14.41 1.92 -12.41
N GLY A 106 14.82 1.17 -13.44
CA GLY A 106 16.13 0.51 -13.56
C GLY A 106 16.42 -0.65 -12.60
N TRP A 107 16.21 -1.90 -13.06
CA TRP A 107 16.61 -3.13 -12.34
C TRP A 107 17.21 -4.14 -13.30
#